data_AF-A0A380Z3Q6-F1
#
_entry.id   AF-A0A380Z3Q6-F1
#
_cell.length_a   1.000
_cell.length_b   1.000
_cell.length_c   1.000
_cell.angle_alpha   90.00
_cell.angle_beta   90.00
_cell.angle_gamma   90.00
#
_symmetry.space_group_name_H-M   'P 1'
#
loop_
_entity.id
_entity.type
_entity.pdbx_description
1 polymer ?
#
loop_
_entity_poly.entity_id
_entity_poly.type
_entity_poly.pdbx_seq_one_letter_code
_entity_poly.pdbx_strand_id
1 'polypeptide(L)'
;MELLLRLIGLARSSFFYHLKPKSDKNVAISQKIEEIYRKNDENYGYRRITLELRKYLIINHKRVQAIMQRLGLKGKSKQKKISFLPRQSGTNCR
;
A
#
# COMPACT_ATOMS: atom_id res chain seq x y z
N MET A 1 -15.37 -22.59 -26.34
CA MET A 1 -14.91 -22.60 -24.93
C MET A 1 -14.95 -23.99 -24.30
N GLU A 2 -15.97 -24.81 -24.54
CA GLU A 2 -16.02 -26.17 -23.97
C GLU A 2 -14.92 -27.10 -24.48
N LEU A 3 -14.51 -26.97 -25.75
CA LEU A 3 -13.39 -27.73 -26.32
C LEU A 3 -12.07 -27.46 -25.59
N LEU A 4 -11.79 -26.19 -25.27
CA LEU A 4 -10.58 -25.77 -24.56
C LEU A 4 -10.55 -26.32 -23.12
N LEU A 5 -11.68 -26.26 -22.42
CA LEU A 5 -11.80 -26.81 -21.06
C LEU A 5 -11.64 -28.33 -21.03
N ARG A 6 -12.18 -29.03 -22.05
CA ARG A 6 -11.99 -30.48 -22.21
C ARG A 6 -10.54 -30.85 -22.50
N LEU A 7 -9.85 -30.10 -23.35
CA LEU A 7 -8.43 -30.32 -23.66
C LEU A 7 -7.52 -30.15 -22.43
N ILE A 8 -7.86 -29.23 -21.53
CA ILE A 8 -7.12 -28.94 -20.30
C ILE A 8 -7.57 -29.86 -19.14
N GLY A 9 -8.64 -30.64 -19.32
CA GLY A 9 -9.20 -31.52 -18.28
C GLY A 9 -9.88 -30.76 -17.13
N LEU A 10 -10.30 -29.51 -17.34
CA LEU A 10 -10.88 -28.67 -16.29
C LEU A 10 -12.42 -28.69 -16.37
N ALA A 11 -13.08 -28.95 -15.23
CA ALA A 11 -14.54 -28.88 -15.15
C ALA A 11 -15.05 -27.44 -15.35
N ARG A 12 -16.18 -27.30 -16.06
CA ARG A 12 -16.81 -26.00 -16.35
C ARG A 12 -17.13 -25.21 -15.08
N SER A 13 -17.63 -25.88 -14.04
CA SER A 13 -17.93 -25.27 -12.74
C SER A 13 -16.69 -24.69 -12.07
N SER A 14 -15.56 -25.40 -12.14
CA SER A 14 -14.27 -24.94 -11.61
C SER A 14 -13.78 -23.70 -12.35
N PHE A 15 -13.84 -23.71 -13.68
CA PHE A 15 -13.49 -22.54 -14.49
C PHE A 15 -14.27 -21.29 -14.08
N PHE A 16 -15.60 -21.36 -14.06
CA PHE A 16 -16.45 -20.21 -13.72
C PHE A 16 -16.40 -19.81 -12.24
N TYR A 17 -16.05 -20.74 -11.34
CA TYR A 17 -15.78 -20.42 -9.94
C TYR A 17 -14.59 -19.47 -9.80
N HIS A 18 -13.51 -19.75 -10.55
CA HIS A 18 -12.34 -18.89 -10.59
C HIS A 18 -12.52 -17.65 -11.47
N LEU A 19 -13.44 -17.70 -12.43
CA LEU A 19 -13.72 -16.58 -13.34
C LEU A 19 -14.47 -15.42 -12.70
N LYS A 20 -15.08 -15.60 -11.52
CA LYS A 20 -15.81 -14.50 -10.88
C LYS A 20 -14.85 -13.34 -10.61
N PRO A 21 -15.02 -12.18 -11.27
CA PRO A 21 -14.23 -11.02 -10.93
C PRO A 21 -14.60 -10.65 -9.50
N LYS A 22 -13.64 -10.77 -8.58
CA LYS A 22 -13.79 -10.13 -7.27
C LYS A 22 -13.93 -8.65 -7.56
N SER A 23 -15.13 -8.10 -7.37
CA SER A 23 -15.32 -6.66 -7.41
C SER A 23 -14.31 -6.07 -6.41
N ASP A 24 -13.28 -5.40 -6.92
CA ASP A 24 -12.26 -4.83 -6.07
C ASP A 24 -12.88 -3.63 -5.35
N LYS A 25 -13.44 -3.89 -4.17
CA LYS A 25 -14.01 -2.86 -3.28
C LYS A 25 -13.00 -1.74 -2.95
N ASN A 26 -11.73 -1.96 -3.27
CA ASN A 26 -10.64 -1.05 -3.04
C ASN A 26 -10.29 -0.18 -4.25
N VAL A 27 -10.91 -0.33 -5.44
CA VAL A 27 -10.53 0.45 -6.65
C VAL A 27 -10.55 1.95 -6.37
N ALA A 28 -11.63 2.48 -5.80
CA ALA A 28 -11.74 3.91 -5.49
C ALA A 28 -10.67 4.38 -4.48
N ILE A 29 -10.34 3.54 -3.49
CA ILE A 29 -9.33 3.85 -2.47
C ILE A 29 -7.93 3.81 -3.10
N SER A 30 -7.65 2.81 -3.95
CA SER A 30 -6.40 2.69 -4.69
C SER A 30 -6.15 3.90 -5.58
N GLN A 31 -7.15 4.32 -6.36
CA GLN A 31 -7.08 5.53 -7.19
C GLN A 31 -6.78 6.77 -6.36
N LYS A 32 -7.45 6.92 -5.21
CA LYS A 32 -7.21 8.09 -4.33
C LYS A 32 -5.82 8.06 -3.69
N ILE A 33 -5.32 6.88 -3.32
CA ILE A 33 -3.95 6.69 -2.84
C ILE A 33 -2.94 7.14 -3.90
N GLU A 34 -3.12 6.73 -5.16
CA GLU A 34 -2.24 7.13 -6.26
C GLU A 34 -2.27 8.64 -6.52
N GLU A 35 -3.46 9.26 -6.48
CA GLU A 35 -3.61 10.71 -6.64
C GLU A 35 -2.85 11.47 -5.54
N ILE A 36 -3.03 11.09 -4.27
CA ILE A 36 -2.34 11.69 -3.13
C ILE A 36 -0.83 11.46 -3.24
N TYR A 37 -0.41 10.26 -3.63
CA TYR A 37 0.99 9.91 -3.76
C TYR A 37 1.70 10.74 -4.82
N ARG A 38 1.09 10.89 -6.01
CA ARG A 38 1.62 11.71 -7.11
C ARG A 38 1.63 13.19 -6.77
N LYS A 39 0.58 13.69 -6.10
CA LYS A 39 0.50 15.09 -5.66
C LYS A 39 1.62 15.49 -4.69
N ASN A 40 2.20 14.51 -3.99
CA ASN A 40 3.25 14.73 -2.98
C ASN A 40 4.64 14.24 -3.45
N ASP A 41 4.90 14.27 -4.76
CA ASP A 41 6.17 13.88 -5.39
C ASP A 41 6.68 12.49 -4.97
N GLU A 42 5.74 11.57 -4.70
CA GLU A 42 6.02 10.19 -4.30
C GLU A 42 6.76 10.07 -2.96
N ASN A 43 6.85 11.17 -2.21
CA ASN A 43 7.57 11.22 -0.93
C ASN A 43 6.76 10.59 0.21
N TYR A 44 5.44 10.52 0.05
CA TYR A 44 4.56 10.08 1.13
C TYR A 44 4.52 8.55 1.23
N GLY A 45 4.88 8.04 2.41
CA GLY A 45 4.58 6.65 2.79
C GLY A 45 3.16 6.48 3.31
N TYR A 46 2.76 5.22 3.56
CA TYR A 46 1.40 4.87 3.98
C TYR A 46 0.90 5.64 5.20
N ARG A 47 1.79 6.00 6.13
CA ARG A 47 1.42 6.74 7.35
C ARG A 47 0.93 8.16 7.03
N ARG A 48 1.60 8.87 6.11
CA ARG A 48 1.19 10.21 5.65
C ARG A 48 -0.05 10.13 4.75
N ILE A 49 -0.10 9.15 3.84
CA ILE A 49 -1.28 8.92 2.99
C ILE A 49 -2.51 8.60 3.83
N THR A 50 -2.37 7.79 4.89
CA THR A 50 -3.50 7.50 5.80
C THR A 50 -4.01 8.77 6.47
N LEU A 51 -3.13 9.69 6.86
CA LEU A 51 -3.52 10.95 7.49
C LEU A 51 -4.34 11.82 6.53
N GLU A 52 -3.95 11.90 5.26
CA GLU A 52 -4.73 12.61 4.25
C GLU A 52 -6.06 11.94 3.94
N LEU A 53 -6.07 10.61 3.76
CA LEU A 53 -7.29 9.86 3.52
C LEU A 53 -8.29 9.98 4.68
N ARG A 54 -7.78 10.08 5.92
CA ARG A 54 -8.63 10.20 7.12
C ARG A 54 -9.45 11.50 7.14
N LYS A 55 -9.08 12.51 6.35
CA LYS A 55 -9.88 13.74 6.18
C LYS A 55 -11.19 13.49 5.42
N TYR A 56 -11.25 12.43 4.62
CA TYR A 56 -12.38 12.11 3.74
C TYR A 56 -13.06 10.78 4.11
N LEU A 57 -12.33 9.85 4.73
CA LEU A 57 -12.79 8.49 5.01
C LEU A 57 -12.19 7.92 6.30
N ILE A 58 -13.00 7.25 7.12
CA ILE A 58 -12.51 6.50 8.28
C ILE A 58 -11.90 5.18 7.81
N ILE A 59 -10.58 5.18 7.59
CA ILE A 59 -9.81 4.00 7.18
C ILE A 59 -8.68 3.67 8.18
N ASN A 60 -8.43 2.36 8.34
CA ASN A 60 -7.31 1.85 9.11
C ASN A 60 -6.00 1.93 8.31
N HIS A 61 -4.91 2.40 8.92
CA HIS A 61 -3.58 2.50 8.31
C HIS A 61 -3.06 1.16 7.76
N LYS A 62 -3.43 0.02 8.38
CA LYS A 62 -3.04 -1.31 7.88
C LYS A 62 -3.64 -1.61 6.51
N ARG A 63 -4.88 -1.16 6.26
CA ARG A 63 -5.54 -1.33 4.96
C ARG A 63 -4.85 -0.50 3.89
N VAL A 64 -4.54 0.76 4.19
CA VAL A 64 -3.78 1.64 3.29
C VAL A 64 -2.41 1.04 2.97
N GLN A 65 -1.70 0.52 3.98
CA GLN A 65 -0.41 -0.12 3.80
C GLN A 65 -0.50 -1.34 2.88
N ALA A 66 -1.48 -2.22 3.07
CA ALA A 66 -1.68 -3.39 2.22
C ALA A 66 -2.01 -3.01 0.76
N ILE A 67 -2.82 -1.97 0.55
CA ILE A 67 -3.13 -1.48 -0.80
C ILE A 67 -1.88 -0.91 -1.47
N MET A 68 -1.12 -0.05 -0.78
CA MET A 68 0.14 0.47 -1.32
C MET A 68 1.13 -0.62 -1.68
N GLN A 69 1.25 -1.68 -0.86
CA GLN A 69 2.13 -2.81 -1.16
C GLN A 69 1.69 -3.55 -2.43
N ARG A 70 0.38 -3.77 -2.63
CA ARG A 70 -0.15 -4.38 -3.85
C ARG A 70 0.11 -3.53 -5.10
N LEU A 71 0.08 -2.20 -4.94
CA LEU A 71 0.38 -1.25 -6.01
C LEU A 71 1.89 -1.00 -6.21
N GLY A 72 2.76 -1.57 -5.35
CA GLY A 72 4.20 -1.34 -5.40
C GLY A 72 4.65 0.06 -4.95
N LEU A 73 3.77 0.86 -4.36
CA LEU A 73 4.06 2.25 -3.96
C LEU A 73 4.87 2.28 -2.66
N LYS A 74 5.97 3.02 -2.64
CA LYS A 74 6.82 3.22 -1.46
C LYS A 74 7.20 4.70 -1.32
N GLY A 75 7.06 5.24 -0.12
CA GLY A 75 7.51 6.61 0.15
C GLY A 75 9.04 6.69 0.11
N LYS A 76 9.57 7.79 -0.44
CA LYS A 76 11.01 8.08 -0.42
C LYS A 76 11.48 8.23 1.04
N SER A 77 12.33 7.30 1.50
CA SER A 77 12.98 7.42 2.81
C SER A 77 14.19 8.33 2.68
N LYS A 78 14.24 9.41 3.48
CA LYS A 78 15.45 10.23 3.60
C LYS A 78 16.53 9.40 4.29
N GLN A 79 17.69 9.23 3.65
CA GLN A 79 18.84 8.62 4.31
C GLN A 79 19.16 9.42 5.57
N LYS A 80 19.21 8.74 6.73
CA LYS A 80 19.55 9.38 8.00
C LYS A 80 21.04 9.68 7.97
N LYS A 81 21.40 10.96 7.94
CA LYS A 81 22.80 11.39 8.07
C LYS A 81 23.24 11.02 9.49
N ILE A 82 24.14 10.04 9.64
CA ILE A 82 24.74 9.69 10.93
C ILE A 82 25.73 10.82 11.25
N SER A 83 25.30 11.82 12.03
CA SER A 83 26.22 12.80 12.60
C SER A 83 26.88 12.19 13.82
N PHE A 84 28.15 11.76 13.67
CA PHE A 84 29.01 11.39 14.80
C PHE A 84 29.33 12.65 15.62
N LEU A 85 28.39 13.12 16.43
CA LEU A 85 28.68 14.14 17.45
C LEU A 85 28.80 13.42 18.79
N PRO A 86 29.97 13.46 19.46
CA PRO A 86 30.14 12.80 20.74
C PRO A 86 29.18 13.39 21.77
N ARG A 87 28.46 12.50 22.45
CA ARG A 87 27.58 12.83 23.56
C ARG A 87 28.46 13.38 24.69
N GLN A 88 28.47 14.69 24.91
CA GLN A 88 29.12 15.26 26.08
C GLN A 88 28.39 14.73 27.32
N SER A 89 29.05 13.87 28.09
CA SER A 89 28.59 13.40 29.40
C SER A 89 28.46 14.60 30.32
N GLY A 90 27.22 14.92 30.71
CA GLY A 90 26.93 15.98 31.68
C GLY A 90 27.67 15.71 32.98
N THR A 91 28.45 16.70 33.41
CA THR A 91 29.16 16.72 34.68
C THR A 91 28.20 16.66 35.86
N ASN A 92 28.62 15.89 36.86
CA ASN A 92 28.10 15.70 38.20
C ASN A 92 27.36 16.93 38.78
N CYS A 93 26.06 16.80 39.07
CA CYS A 93 25.34 17.75 39.90
C CYS A 93 25.50 17.34 41.36
N ARG A 94 26.02 18.29 42.14
CA ARG A 94 26.28 18.22 43.58
C ARG A 94 24.99 18.23 44.39
#